data_AF-A0A3R7D8E6-F1
#
_entry.id   AF-A0A3R7D8E6-F1
#
_cell.length_a   1.000
_cell.length_b   1.000
_cell.length_c   1.000
_cell.angle_alpha   90.00
_cell.angle_beta   90.00
_cell.angle_gamma   90.00
#
_symmetry.space_group_name_H-M   'P 1'
#
loop_
_entity.id
_entity.type
_entity.pdbx_description
1 polymer ?
#
loop_
_entity_poly.entity_id
_entity_poly.type
_entity_poly.pdbx_seq_one_letter_code
_entity_poly.pdbx_strand_id
1 'polypeptide(L)'
;LFFRQHRIPGVKGWELKKAVGDDYIDVIDVLNSSLEKLGMEVKRLTEGKERSDRYIIVLKDNLTEKASGARIDEIAMLSATLAYIITKQGKVSRKSVEEFLCAKFPKHRVLFALDRYIKQGYLGEEDKVLFIGWRTRAEVDRKTLLDLILSA
;
A
#
# COMPACT_ATOMS: atom_id res chain seq x y z
N LEU A 1 8.27 -13.54 6.73
CA LEU A 1 7.54 -12.28 6.44
C LEU A 1 8.09 -11.49 5.24
N PHE A 2 9.41 -11.53 4.96
CA PHE A 2 10.00 -10.93 3.75
C PHE A 2 9.59 -11.59 2.41
N PHE A 3 8.70 -12.58 2.43
CA PHE A 3 8.36 -13.36 1.25
C PHE A 3 7.57 -12.52 0.23
N ARG A 4 8.19 -12.35 -0.93
CA ARG A 4 7.60 -11.83 -2.18
C ARG A 4 6.93 -12.92 -3.02
N GLN A 5 6.70 -14.12 -2.45
CA GLN A 5 6.43 -15.34 -3.22
C GLN A 5 5.02 -15.44 -3.81
N HIS A 6 4.11 -14.49 -3.49
CA HIS A 6 2.76 -14.41 -4.05
C HIS A 6 2.41 -12.97 -4.47
N ARG A 7 1.34 -12.80 -5.27
CA ARG A 7 0.81 -11.49 -5.74
C ARG A 7 0.56 -10.49 -4.60
N ILE A 8 0.41 -10.97 -3.37
CA ILE A 8 0.29 -10.18 -2.15
C ILE A 8 1.40 -10.65 -1.19
N PRO A 9 2.42 -9.82 -0.91
CA PRO A 9 3.49 -10.12 0.04
C PRO A 9 2.96 -10.21 1.47
N GLY A 10 3.73 -10.86 2.34
CA GLY A 10 3.33 -11.14 3.70
C GLY A 10 2.74 -12.54 3.88
N VAL A 11 2.39 -12.88 5.12
CA VAL A 11 2.01 -14.23 5.54
C VAL A 11 0.70 -14.17 6.29
N LYS A 12 -0.21 -15.12 6.04
CA LYS A 12 -1.49 -15.19 6.76
C LYS A 12 -1.27 -15.67 8.20
N GLY A 13 -2.11 -15.23 9.12
CA GLY A 13 -2.01 -15.60 10.54
C GLY A 13 -2.05 -17.11 10.77
N TRP A 14 -2.85 -17.85 10.00
CA TRP A 14 -2.89 -19.32 10.09
C TRP A 14 -1.61 -20.00 9.59
N GLU A 15 -0.90 -19.40 8.63
CA GLU A 15 0.41 -19.90 8.16
C GLU A 15 1.48 -19.67 9.22
N LEU A 16 1.44 -18.52 9.89
CA LEU A 16 2.31 -18.25 11.04
C LEU A 16 2.03 -19.21 12.20
N LYS A 17 0.75 -19.40 12.55
CA LYS A 17 0.34 -20.36 13.56
C LYS A 17 0.82 -21.78 13.25
N LYS A 18 0.73 -22.20 11.99
CA LYS A 18 1.22 -23.52 11.55
C LYS A 18 2.75 -23.65 11.63
N ALA A 19 3.48 -22.57 11.36
CA ALA A 19 4.95 -22.60 11.31
C ALA A 19 5.62 -22.44 12.69
N VAL A 20 5.04 -21.60 13.56
CA VAL A 20 5.67 -21.21 14.84
C VAL A 20 4.84 -21.54 16.07
N GLY A 21 3.61 -22.04 15.91
CA GLY A 21 2.73 -22.44 17.00
C GLY A 21 1.69 -21.37 17.39
N ASP A 22 0.95 -21.64 18.46
CA ASP A 22 -0.14 -20.78 18.93
C ASP A 22 0.36 -19.38 19.39
N ASP A 23 1.60 -19.31 19.88
CA ASP A 23 2.24 -18.09 20.40
C ASP A 23 2.93 -17.25 19.31
N TYR A 24 2.47 -17.36 18.06
CA TYR A 24 3.07 -16.63 16.92
C TYR A 24 3.00 -15.10 17.08
N ILE A 25 2.14 -14.58 17.96
CA ILE A 25 2.05 -13.15 18.28
C ILE A 25 3.30 -12.71 19.04
N ASP A 26 3.72 -13.44 20.06
CA ASP A 26 4.93 -13.12 20.84
C ASP A 26 6.18 -13.17 19.96
N VAL A 27 6.22 -14.12 19.01
CA VAL A 27 7.29 -14.21 18.01
C VAL A 27 7.32 -12.96 17.12
N ILE A 28 6.15 -12.43 16.72
CA ILE A 28 6.07 -11.19 15.95
C ILE A 28 6.62 -10.03 16.77
N ASP A 29 6.33 -9.93 18.06
CA ASP A 29 6.79 -8.82 18.90
C ASP A 29 8.32 -8.81 19.07
N VAL A 30 8.92 -9.99 19.23
CA VAL A 30 10.39 -10.15 19.25
C VAL A 30 11.01 -9.77 17.89
N LEU A 31 10.37 -10.20 16.79
CA LEU A 31 10.81 -9.82 15.45
C LEU A 31 10.71 -8.32 15.23
N ASN A 32 9.62 -7.70 15.68
CA ASN A 32 9.38 -6.27 15.53
C ASN A 32 10.47 -5.46 16.25
N SER A 33 10.82 -5.85 17.47
CA SER A 33 11.93 -5.24 18.24
C SER A 33 13.28 -5.30 17.52
N SER A 34 13.50 -6.34 16.71
CA SER A 34 14.70 -6.46 15.88
C SER A 34 14.64 -5.60 14.62
N LEU A 35 13.47 -5.53 13.98
CA LEU A 35 13.22 -4.72 12.78
C LEU A 35 13.24 -3.22 13.04
N GLU A 36 12.84 -2.77 14.23
CA GLU A 36 12.87 -1.35 14.61
C GLU A 36 14.27 -0.76 14.50
N LYS A 37 15.30 -1.53 14.86
CA LYS A 37 16.72 -1.13 14.72
C LYS A 37 17.13 -0.89 13.27
N LEU A 38 16.41 -1.49 12.32
CA LEU A 38 16.60 -1.35 10.89
C LEU A 38 15.59 -0.38 10.25
N GLY A 39 14.79 0.33 11.06
CA GLY A 39 13.74 1.22 10.59
C GLY A 39 12.61 0.49 9.85
N MET A 40 12.28 -0.74 10.27
CA MET A 40 11.17 -1.52 9.75
C MET A 40 10.20 -1.91 10.87
N GLU A 41 8.97 -2.24 10.50
CA GLU A 41 7.96 -2.75 11.43
C GLU A 41 7.09 -3.84 10.78
N VAL A 42 6.51 -4.71 11.61
CA VAL A 42 5.47 -5.66 11.19
C VAL A 42 4.10 -5.00 11.33
N LYS A 43 3.39 -4.83 10.20
CA LYS A 43 1.98 -4.40 10.19
C LYS A 43 1.04 -5.57 10.01
N ARG A 44 -0.03 -5.55 10.80
CA ARG A 44 -1.19 -6.44 10.66
C ARG A 44 -2.23 -5.79 9.74
N LEU A 45 -2.62 -6.50 8.69
CA LEU A 45 -3.66 -6.14 7.75
C LEU A 45 -4.83 -7.12 7.89
N THR A 46 -6.03 -6.60 8.12
CA THR A 46 -7.23 -7.44 8.15
C THR A 46 -7.86 -7.48 6.75
N GLU A 47 -7.82 -8.64 6.09
CA GLU A 47 -8.44 -8.85 4.76
C GLU A 47 -9.86 -9.43 4.92
N GLY A 48 -10.89 -8.64 4.56
CA GLY A 48 -12.27 -9.13 4.40
C GLY A 48 -13.11 -9.25 5.69
N LYS A 49 -14.22 -9.99 5.61
CA LYS A 49 -15.17 -10.25 6.73
C LYS A 49 -14.76 -11.45 7.59
N GLU A 50 -14.03 -12.41 7.02
CA GLU A 50 -13.43 -13.50 7.78
C GLU A 50 -12.06 -13.06 8.28
N ARG A 51 -11.77 -13.32 9.56
CA ARG A 51 -10.54 -12.94 10.28
C ARG A 51 -9.29 -13.58 9.68
N SER A 52 -8.95 -13.22 8.44
CA SER A 52 -7.71 -13.60 7.78
C SER A 52 -6.74 -12.44 7.91
N ASP A 53 -6.15 -12.34 9.11
CA ASP A 53 -5.09 -11.37 9.34
C ASP A 53 -3.87 -11.75 8.51
N ARG A 54 -3.28 -10.76 7.85
CA ARG A 54 -2.05 -10.87 7.10
C ARG A 54 -1.00 -9.99 7.75
N TYR A 55 0.19 -10.53 7.95
CA TYR A 55 1.31 -9.82 8.53
C TYR A 55 2.33 -9.51 7.44
N ILE A 56 2.73 -8.24 7.36
CA ILE A 56 3.69 -7.73 6.36
C ILE A 56 4.74 -6.87 7.05
N ILE A 57 5.99 -6.89 6.55
CA ILE A 57 7.03 -5.96 6.98
C ILE A 57 6.97 -4.72 6.09
N VAL A 58 6.93 -3.54 6.72
CA VAL A 58 6.99 -2.24 6.03
C VAL A 58 8.19 -1.43 6.53
N LEU A 59 8.67 -0.50 5.70
CA LEU A 59 9.65 0.50 6.11
C LEU A 59 8.96 1.57 6.95
N LYS A 60 9.65 2.05 7.99
CA LYS A 60 9.25 3.20 8.79
C LYS A 60 9.56 4.49 8.02
N ASP A 61 8.76 5.53 8.25
CA ASP A 61 8.57 6.73 7.42
C ASP A 61 9.83 7.39 6.84
N ASN A 62 10.98 7.27 7.50
CA ASN A 62 12.24 7.94 7.15
C ASN A 62 13.16 7.18 6.19
N LEU A 63 12.88 5.90 5.88
CA LEU A 63 13.70 5.11 4.94
C LEU A 63 13.14 5.05 3.51
N THR A 64 11.88 5.42 3.32
CA THR A 64 11.13 5.27 2.06
C THR A 64 11.69 6.13 0.93
N GLU A 65 12.18 7.34 1.24
CA GLU A 65 12.74 8.27 0.25
C GLU A 65 14.04 7.76 -0.39
N LYS A 66 14.90 7.10 0.40
CA LYS A 66 16.21 6.62 -0.10
C LYS A 66 16.18 5.17 -0.58
N ALA A 67 15.29 4.34 -0.06
CA ALA A 67 15.26 2.91 -0.33
C ALA A 67 14.26 2.47 -1.42
N SER A 68 13.25 3.28 -1.75
CA SER A 68 12.20 2.84 -2.71
C SER A 68 12.66 2.87 -4.17
N GLY A 69 13.66 3.70 -4.51
CA GLY A 69 14.09 3.94 -5.90
C GLY A 69 12.99 4.58 -6.77
N ALA A 70 11.88 5.03 -6.18
CA ALA A 70 10.79 5.66 -6.90
C ALA A 70 11.15 7.11 -7.25
N ARG A 71 10.71 7.56 -8.42
CA ARG A 71 10.90 8.97 -8.79
C ARG A 71 9.89 9.85 -8.07
N ILE A 72 10.28 11.09 -7.77
CA ILE A 72 9.41 12.08 -7.10
C ILE A 72 8.08 12.25 -7.85
N ASP A 73 8.13 12.29 -9.18
CA ASP A 73 6.94 12.43 -10.02
C ASP A 73 6.04 11.19 -10.02
N GLU A 74 6.58 9.99 -9.82
CA GLU A 74 5.77 8.79 -9.63
C GLU A 74 5.04 8.84 -8.28
N ILE A 75 5.75 9.20 -7.20
CA ILE A 75 5.14 9.38 -5.88
C ILE A 75 4.04 10.45 -5.93
N ALA A 76 4.30 11.57 -6.60
CA ALA A 76 3.30 12.64 -6.76
C ALA A 76 2.04 12.17 -7.49
N MET A 77 2.18 11.44 -8.60
CA MET A 77 1.03 10.88 -9.34
C MET A 77 0.25 9.86 -8.49
N LEU A 78 0.95 9.00 -7.74
CA LEU A 78 0.31 8.06 -6.83
C LEU A 78 -0.48 8.81 -5.75
N SER A 79 0.15 9.75 -5.06
CA SER A 79 -0.48 10.57 -4.02
C SER A 79 -1.73 11.30 -4.52
N ALA A 80 -1.65 11.93 -5.69
CA ALA A 80 -2.79 12.58 -6.32
C ALA A 80 -3.92 11.59 -6.64
N THR A 81 -3.58 10.40 -7.15
CA THR A 81 -4.56 9.34 -7.43
C THR A 81 -5.27 8.86 -6.17
N LEU A 82 -4.51 8.60 -5.11
CA LEU A 82 -5.06 8.12 -3.84
C LEU A 82 -5.98 9.17 -3.22
N ALA A 83 -5.56 10.44 -3.19
CA ALA A 83 -6.37 11.55 -2.70
C ALA A 83 -7.67 11.69 -3.50
N TYR A 84 -7.61 11.59 -4.83
CA TYR A 84 -8.79 11.67 -5.69
C TYR A 84 -9.77 10.51 -5.42
N ILE A 85 -9.27 9.28 -5.23
CA ILE A 85 -10.12 8.14 -4.87
C ILE A 85 -10.75 8.33 -3.48
N ILE A 86 -9.98 8.79 -2.49
CA ILE A 86 -10.48 8.99 -1.12
C ILE A 86 -11.58 10.06 -1.08
N THR A 87 -11.39 11.18 -1.78
CA THR A 87 -12.39 12.27 -1.84
C THR A 87 -13.69 11.84 -2.54
N LYS A 88 -13.63 10.85 -3.44
CA LYS A 88 -14.79 10.28 -4.15
C LYS A 88 -15.35 9.01 -3.47
N GLN A 89 -15.29 8.95 -2.14
CA GLN A 89 -15.85 7.84 -1.34
C GLN A 89 -15.18 6.48 -1.59
N GLY A 90 -13.94 6.46 -2.09
CA GLY A 90 -13.11 5.25 -2.16
C GLY A 90 -13.24 4.42 -3.44
N LYS A 91 -14.13 4.78 -4.38
CA LYS A 91 -14.31 4.10 -5.67
C LYS A 91 -14.52 5.10 -6.80
N VAL A 92 -13.74 4.99 -7.87
CA VAL A 92 -13.79 5.94 -9.00
C VAL A 92 -13.58 5.22 -10.32
N SER A 93 -14.29 5.63 -11.37
CA SER A 93 -14.02 5.07 -12.71
C SER A 93 -12.58 5.35 -13.14
N ARG A 94 -11.91 4.35 -13.72
CA ARG A 94 -10.54 4.48 -14.22
C ARG A 94 -10.39 5.66 -15.18
N LYS A 95 -11.37 5.85 -16.06
CA LYS A 95 -11.42 6.98 -17.00
C LYS A 95 -11.41 8.33 -16.30
N SER A 96 -12.17 8.49 -15.21
CA SER A 96 -12.19 9.75 -14.44
C SER A 96 -10.85 10.04 -13.75
N VAL A 97 -10.14 9.00 -13.29
CA VAL A 97 -8.79 9.16 -12.74
C VAL A 97 -7.79 9.55 -13.84
N GLU A 98 -7.87 8.92 -15.01
CA GLU A 98 -7.05 9.26 -16.16
C GLU A 98 -7.25 10.72 -16.59
N GLU A 99 -8.50 11.17 -16.72
CA GLU A 99 -8.83 12.56 -17.06
C GLU A 99 -8.28 13.55 -16.02
N PHE A 100 -8.45 13.25 -14.73
CA PHE A 100 -7.93 14.06 -13.64
C PHE A 100 -6.39 14.22 -13.71
N LEU A 101 -5.66 13.11 -13.89
CA LEU A 101 -4.20 13.16 -13.97
C LEU A 101 -3.71 13.79 -15.27
N CYS A 102 -4.42 13.59 -16.40
CA CYS A 102 -4.06 14.16 -17.69
C CYS A 102 -4.13 15.70 -17.71
N ALA A 103 -4.81 16.33 -16.75
CA ALA A 103 -4.79 17.78 -16.58
C ALA A 103 -3.40 18.34 -16.23
N LYS A 104 -2.51 17.50 -15.67
CA LYS A 104 -1.15 17.90 -15.24
C LYS A 104 -0.04 17.02 -15.81
N PHE A 105 -0.34 15.82 -16.31
CA PHE A 105 0.66 14.85 -16.76
C PHE A 105 0.39 14.34 -18.19
N PRO A 106 1.42 13.96 -18.96
CA PRO A 106 1.23 13.36 -20.29
C PRO A 106 0.46 12.04 -20.23
N LYS A 107 -0.54 11.86 -21.11
CA LYS A 107 -1.43 10.69 -21.14
C LYS A 107 -0.71 9.34 -21.12
N HIS A 108 0.36 9.17 -21.91
CA HIS A 108 1.11 7.92 -21.95
C HIS A 108 1.75 7.57 -20.58
N ARG A 109 2.19 8.57 -19.82
CA ARG A 109 2.74 8.37 -18.46
C ARG A 109 1.64 8.01 -17.48
N VAL A 110 0.48 8.67 -17.58
CA VAL A 110 -0.67 8.39 -16.71
C VAL A 110 -1.11 6.92 -16.85
N LEU A 111 -1.29 6.46 -18.09
CA LEU A 111 -1.69 5.07 -18.36
C LEU A 111 -0.67 4.07 -17.80
N PHE A 112 0.61 4.29 -18.06
CA PHE A 112 1.69 3.43 -17.56
C PHE A 112 1.78 3.43 -16.02
N ALA A 113 1.60 4.60 -15.39
CA ALA A 113 1.61 4.73 -13.94
C ALA A 113 0.45 3.97 -13.30
N LEU A 114 -0.78 4.12 -13.80
CA LEU A 114 -1.96 3.42 -13.28
C LEU A 114 -1.80 1.90 -13.40
N ASP A 115 -1.36 1.39 -14.55
CA ASP A 115 -1.08 -0.04 -14.74
C ASP A 115 -0.02 -0.55 -13.76
N ARG A 116 1.03 0.24 -13.52
CA ARG A 116 2.05 -0.08 -12.53
C ARG A 116 1.48 -0.12 -11.11
N TYR A 117 0.68 0.86 -10.71
CA TYR A 117 0.12 0.92 -9.35
C TYR A 117 -0.84 -0.24 -9.07
N ILE A 118 -1.59 -0.69 -10.07
CA ILE A 118 -2.43 -1.89 -9.97
C ILE A 118 -1.56 -3.13 -9.81
N LYS A 119 -0.55 -3.31 -10.67
CA LYS A 119 0.38 -4.45 -10.59
C LYS A 119 1.14 -4.53 -9.26
N GLN A 120 1.48 -3.38 -8.69
CA GLN A 120 2.17 -3.28 -7.39
C GLN A 120 1.22 -3.44 -6.19
N GLY A 121 -0.10 -3.40 -6.41
CA GLY A 121 -1.11 -3.56 -5.37
C GLY A 121 -1.45 -2.29 -4.59
N TYR A 122 -1.00 -1.11 -5.05
CA TYR A 122 -1.42 0.19 -4.49
C TYR A 122 -2.86 0.52 -4.87
N LEU A 123 -3.28 0.11 -6.07
CA LEU A 123 -4.65 0.22 -6.56
C LEU A 123 -5.23 -1.18 -6.82
N GLY A 124 -6.53 -1.30 -6.64
CA GLY A 124 -7.32 -2.40 -7.18
C GLY A 124 -8.20 -1.89 -8.31
N GLU A 125 -8.53 -2.77 -9.25
CA GLU A 125 -9.45 -2.49 -10.36
C GLU A 125 -10.48 -3.61 -10.48
N GLU A 126 -11.76 -3.25 -10.40
CA GLU A 126 -12.92 -4.12 -10.63
C GLU A 126 -13.86 -3.42 -11.60
N ASP A 127 -14.23 -4.05 -12.71
CA ASP A 127 -15.14 -3.48 -13.72
C ASP A 127 -14.80 -2.03 -14.15
N LYS A 128 -13.50 -1.75 -14.35
CA LYS A 128 -12.95 -0.42 -14.67
C LYS A 128 -13.17 0.63 -13.58
N VAL A 129 -13.48 0.21 -12.36
CA VAL A 129 -13.56 1.06 -11.17
C VAL A 129 -12.30 0.82 -10.34
N LEU A 130 -11.55 1.89 -10.12
CA LEU A 130 -10.38 1.92 -9.27
C LEU A 130 -10.77 2.12 -7.81
N PHE A 131 -10.07 1.41 -6.93
CA PHE A 131 -10.19 1.52 -5.49
C PHE A 131 -8.83 1.34 -4.81
N ILE A 132 -8.77 1.65 -3.51
CA ILE A 132 -7.56 1.52 -2.70
C ILE A 132 -7.14 0.04 -2.59
N GLY A 133 -5.94 -0.27 -3.09
CA GLY A 133 -5.34 -1.60 -3.03
C GLY A 133 -4.77 -1.94 -1.64
N TRP A 134 -4.40 -3.21 -1.44
CA TRP A 134 -3.90 -3.73 -0.17
C TRP A 134 -2.60 -3.04 0.26
N ARG A 135 -1.72 -2.68 -0.68
CA ARG A 135 -0.41 -2.10 -0.38
C ARG A 135 -0.53 -0.69 0.18
N THR A 136 -1.46 0.09 -0.36
CA THR A 136 -1.78 1.42 0.17
C THR A 136 -2.29 1.35 1.61
N ARG A 137 -3.09 0.33 1.96
CA ARG A 137 -3.56 0.16 3.35
C ARG A 137 -2.42 -0.17 4.33
N ALA A 138 -1.32 -0.75 3.83
CA ALA A 138 -0.16 -1.11 4.64
C ALA A 138 0.83 0.05 4.77
N GLU A 139 1.16 0.69 3.65
CA GLU A 139 2.28 1.62 3.54
C GLU A 139 1.88 3.09 3.70
N VAL A 140 0.60 3.45 3.49
CA VAL A 140 0.17 4.85 3.44
C VAL A 140 -0.78 5.19 4.57
N ASP A 141 -0.41 6.16 5.40
CA ASP A 141 -1.35 6.82 6.30
C ASP A 141 -2.21 7.80 5.50
N ARG A 142 -3.47 7.42 5.31
CA ARG A 142 -4.45 8.20 4.53
C ARG A 142 -4.79 9.54 5.18
N LYS A 143 -4.77 9.63 6.51
CA LYS A 143 -5.08 10.88 7.22
C LYS A 143 -3.95 11.87 6.98
N THR A 144 -2.73 11.43 7.28
CA THR A 144 -1.52 12.21 7.06
C THR A 144 -1.36 12.64 5.60
N LEU A 145 -1.66 11.76 4.64
CA LEU A 145 -1.65 12.10 3.21
C LEU A 145 -2.59 13.26 2.89
N LEU A 146 -3.84 13.23 3.39
CA LEU A 146 -4.81 14.30 3.14
C LEU A 146 -4.41 15.59 3.83
N ASP A 147 -3.95 15.51 5.07
CA ASP A 147 -3.49 16.68 5.84
C ASP A 147 -2.33 17.39 5.13
N LEU A 148 -1.37 16.63 4.57
CA LEU A 148 -0.26 17.18 3.78
C LEU A 148 -0.70 17.81 2.46
N ILE A 149 -1.72 17.27 1.80
CA ILE A 149 -2.24 17.82 0.54
C ILE A 149 -3.06 19.09 0.79
N LEU A 150 -3.80 19.15 1.91
CA LEU A 150 -4.64 20.30 2.26
C LEU A 150 -3.87 21.46 2.91
N SER A 151 -2.69 21.19 3.46
CA SER A 151 -1.79 22.20 4.03
C SER A 151 -0.84 22.84 3.03
N ALA A 152 -0.77 22.29 1.80
CA ALA A 152 -0.01 22.82 0.68
C ALA A 152 -0.83 23.84 -0.13
#